data_AF-A0A3N7IAY3-F1
#
_entry.id   AF-A0A3N7IAY3-F1
#
_cell.length_a   1.000
_cell.length_b   1.000
_cell.length_c   1.000
_cell.angle_alpha   90.00
_cell.angle_beta   90.00
_cell.angle_gamma   90.00
#
_symmetry.space_group_name_H-M   'P 1'
#
loop_
_entity.id
_entity.type
_entity.pdbx_description
1 polymer ?
#
loop_
_entity_poly.entity_id
_entity_poly.type
_entity_poly.pdbx_seq_one_letter_code
_entity_poly.pdbx_strand_id
1 'polypeptide(L)' 'MVNDMASYAEQIAAFEAARETRVARLKELADAATEKGETFDAEAREEVDTLKAEVKSLNQQIEPRRVFRRLIDVSYAAMA' A
#
# COMPACT_ATOMS: atom_id res chain seq x y z
N MET A 1 -28.52 4.57 -5.76
CA MET A 1 -27.83 3.51 -4.98
C MET A 1 -27.11 4.21 -3.85
N VAL A 2 -27.46 3.85 -2.61
CA VAL A 2 -26.89 4.44 -1.39
C VAL A 2 -25.47 3.87 -1.19
N ASN A 3 -24.52 4.78 -1.00
CA ASN A 3 -23.08 4.57 -1.05
C ASN A 3 -22.53 4.38 0.37
N ASP A 4 -22.97 3.32 1.07
CA ASP A 4 -22.68 3.08 2.50
C ASP A 4 -21.35 2.35 2.78
N MET A 5 -20.44 2.34 1.82
CA MET A 5 -19.02 2.03 2.01
C MET A 5 -18.27 3.23 1.45
N ALA A 6 -17.27 3.76 2.18
CA ALA A 6 -16.43 4.88 1.72
C ALA A 6 -16.10 4.72 0.22
N SER A 7 -16.10 5.80 -0.55
CA SER A 7 -15.85 5.73 -2.00
C SER A 7 -14.56 4.96 -2.29
N TYR A 8 -14.45 4.35 -3.48
CA TYR A 8 -13.20 3.67 -3.85
C TYR A 8 -11.99 4.60 -3.71
N ALA A 9 -12.15 5.91 -3.93
CA ALA A 9 -11.09 6.90 -3.73
C ALA A 9 -10.66 7.00 -2.27
N GLU A 10 -11.60 7.11 -1.33
CA GLU A 10 -11.30 7.16 0.11
C GLU A 10 -10.67 5.84 0.62
N GLN A 11 -11.18 4.69 0.14
CA GLN A 11 -10.60 3.39 0.49
C GLN A 11 -9.17 3.25 -0.04
N ILE A 12 -8.93 3.65 -1.29
CA ILE A 12 -7.59 3.64 -1.90
C ILE A 12 -6.65 4.54 -1.08
N ALA A 13 -7.06 5.77 -0.77
CA ALA A 13 -6.24 6.72 -0.01
C ALA A 13 -5.84 6.17 1.38
N ALA A 14 -6.76 5.53 2.09
CA ALA A 14 -6.46 4.93 3.40
C ALA A 14 -5.42 3.80 3.31
N PHE A 15 -5.56 2.90 2.32
CA PHE A 15 -4.58 1.83 2.10
C PHE A 15 -3.23 2.36 1.59
N GLU A 16 -3.24 3.39 0.75
CA GLU A 16 -2.02 4.04 0.26
C GLU A 16 -1.24 4.70 1.39
N ALA A 17 -1.90 5.45 2.28
CA ALA A 17 -1.25 6.03 3.45
C ALA A 17 -0.63 4.95 4.34
N ALA A 18 -1.36 3.86 4.59
CA ALA A 18 -0.85 2.72 5.36
C ALA A 18 0.36 2.05 4.69
N ARG A 19 0.36 1.94 3.36
CA ARG A 19 1.45 1.37 2.55
C ARG A 19 2.68 2.27 2.57
N GLU A 20 2.50 3.58 2.42
CA GLU A 20 3.58 4.57 2.45
C GLU A 20 4.32 4.55 3.78
N THR A 21 3.60 4.50 4.90
CA THR A 21 4.21 4.37 6.24
C THR A 21 5.09 3.11 6.35
N ARG A 22 4.63 1.97 5.83
CA ARG A 22 5.38 0.71 5.88
C ARG A 22 6.60 0.71 4.96
N VAL A 23 6.47 1.28 3.77
CA VAL A 23 7.58 1.44 2.83
C VAL A 23 8.62 2.40 3.38
N ALA A 24 8.20 3.49 4.03
CA ALA A 24 9.11 4.40 4.72
C ALA A 24 9.91 3.67 5.80
N ARG A 25 9.24 2.85 6.62
CA ARG A 25 9.92 2.04 7.64
C ARG A 25 10.90 1.02 7.05
N LEU A 26 10.51 0.32 5.98
CA LEU A 26 11.41 -0.57 5.25
C LEU A 26 12.66 0.15 4.75
N LYS A 27 12.48 1.38 4.25
CA LYS A 27 13.58 2.22 3.80
C LYS A 27 14.50 2.61 4.95
N GLU A 28 13.96 3.07 6.07
CA GLU A 28 14.76 3.40 7.26
C GLU A 28 15.62 2.24 7.74
N LEU A 29 15.04 1.02 7.78
CA LEU A 29 15.78 -0.18 8.16
C LEU A 29 16.90 -0.48 7.17
N ALA A 30 16.61 -0.42 5.87
CA ALA A 30 17.61 -0.67 4.82
C ALA A 30 18.73 0.38 4.82
N ASP A 31 18.41 1.65 5.02
CA ASP A 31 19.36 2.74 5.13
C ASP A 31 20.25 2.53 6.37
N ALA A 32 19.67 2.19 7.53
CA ALA A 32 20.43 1.92 8.75
C ALA A 32 21.37 0.71 8.63
N ALA A 33 20.94 -0.36 7.97
CA ALA A 33 21.78 -1.53 7.69
C ALA A 33 22.94 -1.15 6.75
N THR A 34 22.65 -0.37 5.72
CA THR A 34 23.65 0.12 4.76
C THR A 34 24.68 1.03 5.41
N GLU A 35 24.26 1.97 6.26
CA GLU A 35 25.14 2.89 6.99
C GLU A 35 26.11 2.17 7.92
N LYS A 36 25.66 1.08 8.55
CA LYS A 36 26.52 0.23 9.40
C LYS A 36 27.40 -0.72 8.58
N GLY A 37 27.14 -0.89 7.29
CA GLY A 37 27.79 -1.90 6.46
C GLY A 37 27.44 -3.33 6.88
N GLU A 38 26.30 -3.51 7.55
CA GLU A 38 25.87 -4.76 8.15
C GLU A 38 24.61 -5.29 7.46
N THR A 39 24.41 -6.61 7.51
CA THR A 39 23.10 -7.18 7.16
C THR A 39 22.15 -7.03 8.34
N PHE A 40 20.84 -7.01 8.08
CA PHE A 40 19.82 -7.08 9.14
C PHE A 40 20.13 -8.18 10.15
N ASP A 41 20.04 -7.86 11.44
CA ASP A 41 20.04 -8.83 12.53
C ASP A 41 18.71 -9.61 12.58
N ALA A 42 18.56 -10.53 13.53
CA ALA A 42 17.38 -11.40 13.58
C ALA A 42 16.07 -10.62 13.78
N GLU A 43 16.08 -9.59 14.64
CA GLU A 43 14.91 -8.76 14.92
C GLU A 43 14.55 -7.89 13.72
N ALA A 44 15.55 -7.24 13.10
CA ALA A 44 15.35 -6.42 11.91
C ALA A 44 14.90 -7.26 10.70
N ARG A 45 15.34 -8.52 10.58
CA ARG A 45 14.85 -9.42 9.52
C ARG A 45 13.37 -9.74 9.69
N GLU A 46 12.94 -10.05 10.90
CA GLU A 46 11.53 -10.33 11.19
C GLU A 46 10.66 -9.10 10.90
N GLU A 47 11.12 -7.91 11.30
CA GLU A 47 10.44 -6.64 11.01
C GLU A 47 10.35 -6.40 9.49
N VAL A 48 11.46 -6.56 8.77
CA VAL A 48 11.51 -6.39 7.31
C VAL A 48 10.58 -7.37 6.60
N ASP A 49 10.56 -8.65 6.98
CA ASP A 49 9.73 -9.65 6.33
C ASP A 49 8.24 -9.43 6.63
N THR A 50 7.91 -9.02 7.85
CA THR A 50 6.55 -8.60 8.23
C THR A 50 6.10 -7.40 7.39
N LEU A 51 6.92 -6.34 7.32
CA LEU A 51 6.60 -5.14 6.55
C LEU A 51 6.43 -5.45 5.06
N LYS A 52 7.25 -6.32 4.48
CA LYS A 52 7.08 -6.79 3.09
C LYS A 52 5.76 -7.51 2.89
N ALA A 53 5.37 -8.39 3.81
CA ALA A 53 4.11 -9.10 3.75
C ALA A 53 2.91 -8.14 3.85
N GLU A 54 2.98 -7.16 4.74
CA GLU A 54 1.95 -6.13 4.89
C GLU A 54 1.84 -5.24 3.64
N VAL A 55 2.95 -4.77 3.08
CA VAL A 55 2.96 -4.00 1.82
C VAL A 55 2.34 -4.80 0.68
N LYS A 56 2.68 -6.10 0.58
CA LYS A 56 2.07 -6.99 -0.42
C LYS A 56 0.56 -7.10 -0.23
N SER A 57 0.09 -7.31 0.99
CA SER A 57 -1.34 -7.36 1.32
C SER A 57 -2.06 -6.06 0.95
N LEU A 58 -1.47 -4.91 1.27
CA LEU A 58 -2.03 -3.60 0.92
C LEU A 58 -2.11 -3.39 -0.59
N ASN A 59 -1.09 -3.80 -1.35
CA ASN A 59 -1.16 -3.75 -2.82
C ASN A 59 -2.29 -4.62 -3.37
N GLN A 60 -2.53 -5.80 -2.78
CA GLN A 60 -3.65 -6.66 -3.17
C GLN A 60 -5.02 -6.03 -2.87
N GLN A 61 -5.11 -5.09 -1.93
CA GLN A 61 -6.32 -4.30 -1.68
C GLN A 61 -6.45 -3.09 -2.62
N ILE A 62 -5.35 -2.42 -2.95
CA ILE A 62 -5.33 -1.18 -3.74
C ILE A 62 -5.60 -1.45 -5.23
N GLU A 63 -4.88 -2.40 -5.84
CA GLU A 63 -4.89 -2.58 -7.30
C GLU A 63 -6.27 -2.91 -7.88
N PRO A 64 -7.04 -3.87 -7.33
CA PRO A 64 -8.38 -4.14 -7.85
C PRO A 64 -9.31 -2.92 -7.74
N ARG A 65 -9.17 -2.12 -6.68
CA ARG A 65 -10.00 -0.92 -6.47
C ARG A 65 -9.66 0.18 -7.46
N ARG A 66 -8.39 0.35 -7.82
CA ARG A 66 -7.98 1.25 -8.89
C ARG A 66 -8.59 0.83 -10.22
N VAL A 67 -8.59 -0.46 -10.52
CA VAL A 67 -9.24 -1.01 -11.73
C VAL A 67 -10.73 -0.72 -11.72
N PHE A 68 -11.44 -1.04 -10.63
CA PHE A 68 -12.88 -0.79 -10.53
C PHE A 68 -13.21 0.69 -10.63
N ARG A 69 -12.46 1.56 -9.96
CA ARG A 69 -12.64 3.01 -10.04
C ARG A 69 -12.50 3.49 -11.49
N ARG A 70 -11.46 3.05 -12.20
CA ARG A 70 -11.24 3.41 -13.61
C ARG A 70 -12.37 2.94 -14.51
N LEU A 71 -12.84 1.71 -14.35
CA LEU A 71 -13.94 1.18 -15.15
C LEU A 71 -15.22 2.00 -14.93
N ILE A 72 -15.53 2.31 -13.67
CA ILE A 72 -16.68 3.14 -13.30
C ILE A 72 -16.56 4.54 -13.92
N ASP A 73 -15.41 5.19 -13.81
CA ASP A 73 -15.19 6.55 -14.32
C ASP A 73 -15.30 6.61 -15.86
N VAL A 74 -14.76 5.61 -16.56
CA VAL A 74 -14.89 5.49 -18.03
C VAL A 74 -16.34 5.25 -18.44
N SER A 75 -17.07 4.38 -17.73
CA SER A 75 -18.49 4.16 -18.00
C SER A 75 -19.32 5.43 -17.83
N TYR A 76 -19.05 6.23 -16.80
CA TYR A 76 -19.75 7.52 -16.62
C TYR A 76 -19.41 8.53 -17.71
N ALA A 77 -18.13 8.64 -18.11
CA ALA A 77 -17.72 9.54 -19.18
C ALA A 77 -18.31 9.18 -20.55
N ALA A 78 -18.55 7.91 -20.84
CA ALA A 78 -19.17 7.46 -22.10
C ALA A 78 -20.69 7.71 -22.17
N MET A 79 -21.34 8.00 -21.03
CA MET A 79 -22.77 8.28 -20.94
C MET A 79 -23.11 9.77 -20.87
N ALA A 80 -22.10 10.64 -20.76
CA ALA A 80 -22.24 12.10 -20.69
C ALA A 80 -21.96 12.75 -22.05
#